data_AF-A0AAF0EUE2-F1
#
_entry.id   AF-A0AAF0EUE2-F1
#
_cell.length_a   1.000
_cell.length_b   1.000
_cell.length_c   1.000
_cell.angle_alpha   90.00
_cell.angle_beta   90.00
_cell.angle_gamma   90.00
#
_symmetry.space_group_name_H-M   'P 1'
#
loop_
_entity.id
_entity.type
_entity.pdbx_description
1 polymer ?
#
loop_
_entity_poly.entity_id
_entity_poly.type
_entity_poly.pdbx_seq_one_letter_code
_entity_poly.pdbx_strand_id
1 'polypeptide(L)'
;MLVRALVLLAICVLAQLVAADSTDPKSLVGTWSSGSGDVLTGQNPDGSSFYNPMKRQFSVPKNAGYSYSFTEDGFFETAQFFYQSNPTDPHCFNATLLWQHGTYNVSGHTLTMNPYKGDGAVQSMGQCLDPPVRLDYYSQVERMSNWTTFVETDVVFFPNAKSMYGLQMYKSNGIPVPKMYLQFRPPQMMPTQSLFKQVIGSP
;
A
#
# COMPACT_ATOMS: atom_id res chain seq x y z
N MET A 1 54.32 15.56 -23.01
CA MET A 1 53.62 14.27 -22.84
C MET A 1 52.80 14.16 -21.53
N LEU A 2 53.00 15.02 -20.52
CA LEU A 2 52.19 15.00 -19.29
C LEU A 2 50.75 15.54 -19.44
N VAL A 3 50.52 16.51 -20.33
CA VAL A 3 49.21 17.19 -20.44
C VAL A 3 48.14 16.29 -21.08
N ARG A 4 48.53 15.33 -21.93
CA ARG A 4 47.60 14.35 -22.53
C ARG A 4 47.16 13.25 -21.56
N ALA A 5 47.95 12.96 -20.53
CA ALA A 5 47.60 11.98 -19.50
C ALA A 5 46.58 12.52 -18.49
N LEU A 6 46.55 13.84 -18.28
CA LEU A 6 45.61 14.50 -17.38
C LEU A 6 44.18 14.62 -17.96
N VAL A 7 44.04 14.70 -19.28
CA VAL A 7 42.72 14.79 -19.93
C VAL A 7 42.00 13.43 -19.96
N LEU A 8 42.75 12.32 -19.95
CA LEU A 8 42.18 10.97 -19.94
C LEU A 8 41.67 10.52 -18.56
N LEU A 9 42.07 11.18 -17.46
CA LEU A 9 41.58 10.87 -16.12
C LEU A 9 40.28 11.61 -15.76
N ALA A 10 39.86 12.58 -16.56
CA ALA A 10 38.66 13.40 -16.31
C ALA A 10 37.36 12.81 -16.89
N ILE A 11 37.39 11.65 -17.54
CA ILE A 11 36.23 11.08 -18.25
C ILE A 11 35.58 9.89 -17.49
N CYS A 12 36.15 9.40 -16.38
CA CYS A 12 35.71 8.12 -15.81
C CYS A 12 34.80 8.17 -14.57
N VAL A 13 34.15 9.29 -14.24
CA VAL A 13 33.12 9.30 -13.19
C VAL A 13 31.93 10.17 -13.59
N LEU A 14 31.24 9.81 -14.67
CA LEU A 14 29.78 9.89 -14.59
C LEU A 14 29.33 8.66 -13.79
N ALA A 15 29.36 8.78 -12.46
CA ALA A 15 28.54 7.90 -11.65
C ALA A 15 27.09 8.17 -12.07
N GLN A 16 26.55 7.30 -12.92
CA GLN A 16 25.11 7.21 -13.06
C GLN A 16 24.59 6.86 -11.65
N LEU A 17 24.06 7.86 -10.95
CA LEU A 17 23.18 7.63 -9.80
C LEU A 17 21.90 7.01 -10.38
N VAL A 18 21.98 5.75 -10.80
CA VAL A 18 20.80 4.89 -10.82
C VAL A 18 20.49 4.73 -9.33
N ALA A 19 19.40 5.32 -8.87
CA ALA A 19 18.92 5.05 -7.52
C ALA A 19 18.66 3.55 -7.44
N ALA A 20 19.57 2.84 -6.78
CA ALA A 20 19.54 1.40 -6.69
C ALA A 20 18.30 0.96 -5.91
N ASP A 21 17.82 -0.23 -6.24
CA ASP A 21 16.90 -0.99 -5.41
C ASP A 21 17.37 -0.95 -3.96
N SER A 22 16.47 -0.56 -3.06
CA SER A 22 16.74 -0.43 -1.64
C SER A 22 15.83 -1.34 -0.83
N THR A 23 16.46 -2.01 0.12
CA THR A 23 15.84 -2.86 1.14
C THR A 23 16.11 -2.32 2.55
N ASP A 24 16.52 -1.05 2.66
CA ASP A 24 16.64 -0.34 3.95
C ASP A 24 15.23 -0.08 4.50
N PRO A 25 14.85 -0.56 5.70
CA PRO A 25 13.52 -0.32 6.27
C PRO A 25 13.09 1.15 6.28
N LYS A 26 14.03 2.10 6.31
CA LYS A 26 13.72 3.54 6.23
C LYS A 26 13.14 3.95 4.88
N SER A 27 13.45 3.22 3.81
CA SER A 27 12.92 3.52 2.47
C SER A 27 11.42 3.23 2.35
N LEU A 28 10.87 2.35 3.20
CA LEU A 28 9.43 2.04 3.26
C LEU A 28 8.58 3.21 3.76
N VAL A 29 9.16 4.16 4.50
CA VAL A 29 8.39 5.22 5.16
C VAL A 29 7.67 6.09 4.12
N GLY A 30 6.36 6.19 4.26
CA GLY A 30 5.47 6.90 3.35
C GLY A 30 4.18 6.13 3.05
N THR A 31 3.30 6.78 2.30
CA THR A 31 2.07 6.20 1.74
C THR A 31 2.30 5.77 0.31
N TRP A 32 2.06 4.51 0.03
CA TRP A 32 2.22 3.90 -1.28
C TRP A 32 0.84 3.55 -1.81
N SER A 33 0.60 3.76 -3.12
CA SER A 33 -0.63 3.32 -3.78
C SER A 33 -0.35 2.75 -5.16
N SER A 34 -1.08 1.71 -5.55
CA SER A 34 -1.02 1.14 -6.89
C SER A 34 -1.88 1.91 -7.89
N GLY A 35 -1.65 1.68 -9.18
CA GLY A 35 -2.48 2.24 -10.25
C GLY A 35 -2.45 3.76 -10.27
N SER A 36 -3.63 4.37 -10.46
CA SER A 36 -3.87 5.82 -10.50
C SER A 36 -3.81 6.52 -9.14
N GLY A 37 -3.67 5.78 -8.04
CA GLY A 37 -3.66 6.38 -6.70
C GLY A 37 -5.04 6.63 -6.08
N ASP A 38 -6.12 6.03 -6.61
CA ASP A 38 -7.48 6.28 -6.09
C ASP A 38 -7.76 5.61 -4.73
N VAL A 39 -7.02 4.55 -4.37
CA VAL A 39 -7.11 3.91 -3.06
C VAL A 39 -6.01 4.51 -2.19
N LEU A 40 -6.39 5.18 -1.09
CA LEU A 40 -5.43 5.79 -0.18
C LEU A 40 -5.77 5.45 1.26
N THR A 41 -4.73 5.26 2.06
CA THR A 41 -4.84 5.13 3.51
C THR A 41 -4.99 6.50 4.17
N GLY A 42 -5.48 6.51 5.41
CA GLY A 42 -5.70 7.73 6.18
C GLY A 42 -6.85 8.60 5.68
N GLN A 43 -6.78 9.88 6.03
CA GLN A 43 -7.75 10.90 5.65
C GLN A 43 -7.17 11.80 4.56
N ASN A 44 -7.92 11.97 3.48
CA ASN A 44 -7.63 12.90 2.40
C ASN A 44 -7.77 14.36 2.86
N PRO A 45 -7.16 15.33 2.17
CA PRO A 45 -7.27 16.75 2.50
C PRO A 45 -8.69 17.32 2.53
N ASP A 46 -9.63 16.69 1.81
CA ASP A 46 -11.05 17.06 1.78
C ASP A 46 -11.87 16.45 2.95
N GLY A 47 -11.21 15.72 3.86
CA GLY A 47 -11.82 15.05 4.99
C GLY A 47 -12.41 13.68 4.66
N SER A 48 -12.39 13.24 3.40
CA SER A 48 -12.78 11.88 3.00
C SER A 48 -11.72 10.86 3.42
N SER A 49 -12.12 9.58 3.51
CA SER A 49 -11.22 8.50 3.89
C SER A 49 -11.71 7.21 3.23
N PHE A 50 -10.78 6.31 2.91
CA PHE A 50 -11.14 4.99 2.40
C PHE A 50 -12.04 4.23 3.38
N TYR A 51 -11.70 4.28 4.67
CA TYR A 51 -12.52 3.77 5.76
C TYR A 51 -12.67 4.83 6.86
N ASN A 52 -13.92 5.11 7.23
CA ASN A 52 -14.23 5.95 8.39
C ASN A 52 -14.55 5.04 9.59
N PRO A 53 -13.65 4.91 10.59
CA PRO A 53 -13.86 4.03 11.73
C PRO A 53 -14.98 4.53 12.64
N MET A 54 -15.15 5.85 12.80
CA MET A 54 -16.20 6.42 13.66
C MET A 54 -17.61 6.10 13.15
N LYS A 55 -17.78 6.04 11.83
CA LYS A 55 -19.04 5.65 11.18
C LYS A 55 -19.08 4.18 10.76
N ARG A 56 -17.97 3.45 10.92
CA ARG A 56 -17.73 2.09 10.41
C ARG A 56 -18.16 1.94 8.95
N GLN A 57 -17.70 2.85 8.09
CA GLN A 57 -18.17 2.96 6.71
C GLN A 57 -17.01 3.06 5.73
N PHE A 58 -17.06 2.26 4.66
CA PHE A 58 -16.17 2.41 3.51
C PHE A 58 -16.69 3.44 2.51
N SER A 59 -15.76 4.16 1.89
CA SER A 59 -16.01 4.98 0.70
C SER A 59 -15.42 4.27 -0.50
N VAL A 60 -16.24 3.92 -1.48
CA VAL A 60 -15.79 3.15 -2.66
C VAL A 60 -14.98 4.05 -3.58
N PRO A 61 -13.69 3.75 -3.82
CA PRO A 61 -12.86 4.53 -4.74
C PRO A 61 -13.28 4.36 -6.19
N LYS A 62 -12.84 5.28 -7.06
CA LYS A 62 -13.15 5.22 -8.50
C LYS A 62 -12.50 4.03 -9.20
N ASN A 63 -11.28 3.68 -8.79
CA ASN A 63 -10.51 2.57 -9.36
C ASN A 63 -10.04 1.61 -8.27
N ALA A 64 -9.96 0.33 -8.62
CA ALA A 64 -9.37 -0.70 -7.77
C ALA A 64 -7.88 -0.44 -7.54
N GLY A 65 -7.40 -0.86 -6.37
CA GLY A 65 -6.02 -0.62 -5.98
C GLY A 65 -5.71 -1.07 -4.56
N TYR A 66 -4.44 -1.00 -4.24
CA TYR A 66 -3.86 -1.31 -2.95
C TYR A 66 -3.12 -0.06 -2.48
N SER A 67 -3.23 0.24 -1.20
CA SER A 67 -2.42 1.24 -0.54
C SER A 67 -1.94 0.73 0.80
N TYR A 68 -0.69 1.07 1.11
CA TYR A 68 -0.06 0.82 2.38
C TYR A 68 0.65 2.09 2.84
N SER A 69 0.52 2.41 4.12
CA SER A 69 1.31 3.44 4.77
C SER A 69 2.18 2.84 5.83
N PHE A 70 3.43 3.32 5.93
CA PHE A 70 4.39 2.90 6.95
C PHE A 70 5.01 4.13 7.60
N THR A 71 4.99 4.18 8.93
CA THR A 71 5.63 5.23 9.73
C THR A 71 7.00 4.81 10.23
N GLU A 72 7.87 5.77 10.50
CA GLU A 72 9.22 5.50 11.01
C GLU A 72 9.21 4.81 12.39
N ASP A 73 8.18 5.06 13.19
CA ASP A 73 7.96 4.46 14.52
C ASP A 73 7.26 3.10 14.50
N GLY A 74 7.08 2.50 13.32
CA GLY A 74 6.67 1.10 13.18
C GLY A 74 5.17 0.86 13.14
N PHE A 75 4.36 1.83 12.72
CA PHE A 75 2.93 1.66 12.47
C PHE A 75 2.62 1.51 10.99
N PHE A 76 1.60 0.71 10.68
CA PHE A 76 1.12 0.54 9.31
C PHE A 76 -0.39 0.72 9.22
N GLU A 77 -0.82 1.07 8.02
CA GLU A 77 -2.21 0.96 7.59
C GLU A 77 -2.27 0.34 6.20
N THR A 78 -3.29 -0.48 5.97
CA THR A 78 -3.60 -1.12 4.70
C THR A 78 -5.00 -0.69 4.25
N ALA A 79 -5.14 -0.30 2.98
CA ALA A 79 -6.40 -0.08 2.28
C ALA A 79 -6.38 -0.84 0.95
N GLN A 80 -7.35 -1.71 0.70
CA GLN A 80 -7.42 -2.50 -0.53
C GLN A 80 -8.83 -2.48 -1.10
N PHE A 81 -8.95 -2.19 -2.38
CA PHE A 81 -10.17 -2.33 -3.14
C PHE A 81 -9.89 -3.19 -4.37
N PHE A 82 -10.58 -4.32 -4.47
CA PHE A 82 -10.51 -5.19 -5.62
C PHE A 82 -11.90 -5.72 -5.96
N TYR A 83 -12.11 -6.04 -7.23
CA TYR A 83 -13.36 -6.61 -7.70
C TYR A 83 -13.10 -7.69 -8.74
N GLN A 84 -14.06 -8.58 -8.89
CA GLN A 84 -14.07 -9.66 -9.85
C GLN A 84 -15.47 -9.75 -10.44
N SER A 85 -15.55 -9.73 -11.77
CA SER A 85 -16.79 -9.99 -12.50
C SER A 85 -16.90 -11.47 -12.85
N ASN A 86 -18.10 -12.02 -12.86
CA ASN A 86 -18.35 -13.36 -13.38
C ASN A 86 -18.37 -13.31 -14.93
N PRO A 87 -17.45 -14.00 -15.64
CA PRO A 87 -17.44 -13.96 -17.11
C PRO A 87 -18.70 -14.55 -17.75
N THR A 88 -19.38 -15.47 -17.07
CA THR A 88 -20.62 -16.10 -17.55
C THR A 88 -21.84 -15.21 -17.31
N ASP A 89 -21.81 -14.38 -16.25
CA ASP A 89 -22.84 -13.39 -15.95
C ASP A 89 -22.20 -12.07 -15.53
N PRO A 90 -21.83 -11.20 -16.49
CA PRO A 90 -21.07 -9.98 -16.22
C PRO A 90 -21.77 -8.99 -15.29
N HIS A 91 -23.09 -9.07 -15.17
CA HIS A 91 -23.89 -8.25 -14.27
C HIS A 91 -23.67 -8.65 -12.81
N CYS A 92 -23.35 -9.92 -12.54
CA CYS A 92 -22.96 -10.40 -11.22
C CYS A 92 -21.48 -10.12 -10.91
N PHE A 93 -21.19 -8.90 -10.47
CA PHE A 93 -19.87 -8.56 -9.91
C PHE A 93 -19.81 -8.81 -8.40
N ASN A 94 -18.60 -9.05 -7.90
CA ASN A 94 -18.28 -9.03 -6.48
C ASN A 94 -17.07 -8.12 -6.26
N ALA A 95 -17.15 -7.26 -5.26
CA ALA A 95 -16.11 -6.33 -4.89
C ALA A 95 -15.86 -6.39 -3.38
N THR A 96 -14.60 -6.24 -3.00
CA THR A 96 -14.17 -6.27 -1.60
C THR A 96 -13.36 -5.03 -1.28
N LEU A 97 -13.72 -4.37 -0.19
CA LEU A 97 -12.94 -3.30 0.42
C LEU A 97 -12.39 -3.82 1.75
N LEU A 98 -11.10 -3.64 1.99
CA LEU A 98 -10.43 -4.12 3.18
C LEU A 98 -9.60 -3.01 3.78
N TRP A 99 -9.79 -2.79 5.07
CA TRP A 99 -9.02 -1.82 5.84
C TRP A 99 -8.54 -2.45 7.15
N GLN A 100 -7.28 -2.23 7.50
CA GLN A 100 -6.75 -2.52 8.82
C GLN A 100 -5.50 -1.70 9.09
N HIS A 101 -5.17 -1.53 10.37
CA HIS A 101 -3.98 -0.80 10.81
C HIS A 101 -3.42 -1.42 12.08
N GLY A 102 -2.17 -1.12 12.42
CA GLY A 102 -1.48 -1.69 13.57
C GLY A 102 0.01 -1.41 13.53
N THR A 103 0.81 -2.38 13.99
CA THR A 103 2.27 -2.27 14.01
C THR A 103 2.92 -3.17 12.96
N TYR A 104 4.06 -2.77 12.43
CA TYR A 104 4.84 -3.60 11.54
C TYR A 104 6.27 -3.76 12.05
N ASN A 105 6.91 -4.83 11.62
CA ASN A 105 8.34 -5.01 11.77
C ASN A 105 8.95 -5.56 10.49
N VAL A 106 10.24 -5.29 10.33
CA VAL A 106 11.04 -5.80 9.22
C VAL A 106 12.13 -6.70 9.78
N SER A 107 12.19 -7.93 9.27
CA SER A 107 13.21 -8.92 9.60
C SER A 107 13.85 -9.42 8.30
N GLY A 108 15.03 -8.90 7.98
CA GLY A 108 15.63 -9.09 6.66
C GLY A 108 14.70 -8.54 5.57
N HIS A 109 14.38 -9.36 4.57
CA HIS A 109 13.46 -8.99 3.48
C HIS A 109 11.99 -9.35 3.76
N THR A 110 11.66 -9.69 5.01
CA THR A 110 10.29 -10.01 5.41
C THR A 110 9.69 -8.85 6.19
N LEU A 111 8.57 -8.33 5.70
CA LEU A 111 7.73 -7.36 6.38
C LEU A 111 6.55 -8.11 7.02
N THR A 112 6.38 -7.99 8.34
CA THR A 112 5.22 -8.54 9.05
C THR A 112 4.40 -7.41 9.64
N MET A 113 3.11 -7.40 9.33
CA MET A 113 2.14 -6.39 9.73
C MET A 113 1.12 -7.03 10.68
N ASN A 114 1.07 -6.53 11.91
CA ASN A 114 0.25 -7.04 13.01
C ASN A 114 -0.88 -6.03 13.32
N PRO A 115 -2.11 -6.30 12.88
CA PRO A 115 -3.21 -5.36 13.06
C PRO A 115 -3.64 -5.25 14.53
N TYR A 116 -4.19 -4.09 14.89
CA TYR A 116 -4.93 -3.93 16.14
C TYR A 116 -6.22 -4.75 16.08
N LYS A 117 -6.34 -5.74 16.97
CA LYS A 117 -7.53 -6.56 17.08
C LYS A 117 -8.71 -5.69 17.52
N GLY A 118 -9.80 -5.74 16.76
CA GLY A 118 -11.04 -4.98 16.97
C GLY A 118 -11.23 -3.85 15.96
N ASP A 119 -10.17 -3.43 15.26
CA ASP A 119 -10.23 -2.24 14.42
C ASP A 119 -10.54 -2.51 12.96
N GLY A 120 -9.88 -3.50 12.36
CA GLY A 120 -10.00 -3.73 10.93
C GLY A 120 -11.40 -4.12 10.48
N ALA A 121 -11.70 -3.82 9.23
CA ALA A 121 -12.99 -4.05 8.60
C ALA A 121 -12.81 -4.60 7.20
N VAL A 122 -13.80 -5.39 6.77
CA VAL A 122 -13.93 -5.85 5.40
C VAL A 122 -15.37 -5.66 4.96
N GLN A 123 -15.56 -5.08 3.77
CA GLN A 123 -16.87 -4.97 3.14
C GLN A 123 -16.86 -5.77 1.86
N SER A 124 -17.79 -6.73 1.74
CA SER A 124 -18.10 -7.39 0.48
C SER A 124 -19.37 -6.78 -0.10
N MET A 125 -19.37 -6.55 -1.41
CA MET A 125 -20.53 -6.03 -2.11
C MET A 125 -20.64 -6.62 -3.51
N GLY A 126 -21.86 -6.83 -3.97
CA GLY A 126 -22.08 -7.42 -5.27
C GLY A 126 -23.56 -7.52 -5.58
N GLN A 127 -23.90 -7.40 -6.86
CA GLN A 127 -25.30 -7.34 -7.28
C GLN A 127 -26.05 -8.66 -7.04
N CYS A 128 -25.33 -9.78 -7.04
CA CYS A 128 -25.89 -11.11 -6.87
C CYS A 128 -25.58 -11.73 -5.50
N LEU A 129 -25.11 -10.91 -4.55
CA LEU A 129 -24.92 -11.31 -3.16
C LEU A 129 -26.20 -11.06 -2.35
N ASP A 130 -26.42 -11.89 -1.33
CA ASP A 130 -27.49 -11.71 -0.35
C ASP A 130 -26.90 -11.69 1.09
N PRO A 131 -26.89 -10.53 1.78
CA PRO A 131 -27.32 -9.22 1.29
C PRO A 131 -26.33 -8.65 0.24
N PRO A 132 -26.76 -7.67 -0.59
CA PRO A 132 -25.90 -7.07 -1.63
C PRO A 132 -24.66 -6.36 -1.09
N VAL A 133 -24.69 -5.94 0.17
CA VAL A 133 -23.56 -5.35 0.89
C VAL A 133 -23.49 -5.95 2.28
N ARG A 134 -22.32 -6.42 2.67
CA ARG A 134 -22.04 -6.96 4.00
C ARG A 134 -20.74 -6.36 4.53
N LEU A 135 -20.80 -5.87 5.77
CA LEU A 135 -19.65 -5.36 6.51
C LEU A 135 -19.33 -6.31 7.67
N ASP A 136 -18.11 -6.81 7.69
CA ASP A 136 -17.61 -7.72 8.71
C ASP A 136 -16.32 -7.18 9.34
N TYR A 137 -15.97 -7.74 10.50
CA TYR A 137 -14.71 -7.47 11.17
C TYR A 137 -13.55 -8.17 10.45
N TYR A 138 -12.40 -7.51 10.39
CA TYR A 138 -11.18 -8.04 9.79
C TYR A 138 -9.96 -7.79 10.68
N SER A 139 -9.11 -8.80 10.82
CA SER A 139 -7.82 -8.68 11.49
C SER A 139 -6.97 -9.87 11.12
N GLN A 140 -6.14 -9.70 10.10
CA GLN A 140 -5.23 -10.74 9.63
C GLN A 140 -3.82 -10.22 9.62
N VAL A 141 -2.90 -11.01 10.19
CA VAL A 141 -1.47 -10.73 10.11
C VAL A 141 -1.04 -10.87 8.66
N GLU A 142 -0.53 -9.80 8.08
CA GLU A 142 -0.02 -9.82 6.72
C GLU A 142 1.49 -10.03 6.75
N ARG A 143 1.98 -10.95 5.91
CA ARG A 143 3.42 -11.19 5.74
C ARG A 143 3.77 -11.00 4.28
N MET A 144 4.61 -10.01 4.02
CA MET A 144 5.19 -9.76 2.71
C MET A 144 6.67 -10.17 2.72
N SER A 145 7.08 -10.85 1.68
CA SER A 145 8.47 -11.24 1.42
C SER A 145 9.05 -10.39 0.29
N ASN A 146 10.38 -10.34 0.23
CA ASN A 146 11.16 -9.75 -0.86
C ASN A 146 10.67 -8.36 -1.25
N TRP A 147 10.38 -7.52 -0.26
CA TRP A 147 10.00 -6.15 -0.53
C TRP A 147 11.23 -5.34 -0.95
N THR A 148 11.03 -4.45 -1.92
CA THR A 148 12.06 -3.56 -2.45
C THR A 148 11.42 -2.22 -2.83
N THR A 149 12.09 -1.14 -2.48
CA THR A 149 11.79 0.20 -3.02
C THR A 149 12.79 0.55 -4.11
N PHE A 150 12.35 1.24 -5.15
CA PHE A 150 13.20 1.60 -6.30
C PHE A 150 12.73 2.92 -6.90
N VAL A 151 13.45 3.43 -7.90
CA VAL A 151 12.98 4.57 -8.71
C VAL A 151 12.48 4.05 -10.04
N GLU A 152 11.18 4.19 -10.28
CA GLU A 152 10.56 3.93 -11.56
C GLU A 152 10.76 5.13 -12.48
N THR A 153 11.23 4.87 -13.70
CA THR A 153 11.39 5.89 -14.75
C THR A 153 10.34 5.76 -15.85
N ASP A 154 9.65 4.61 -15.95
CA ASP A 154 8.56 4.37 -16.89
C ASP A 154 7.20 4.46 -16.17
N VAL A 155 6.79 5.69 -15.84
CA VAL A 155 5.62 5.94 -15.01
C VAL A 155 4.37 6.13 -15.90
N VAL A 156 3.57 5.07 -16.04
CA VAL A 156 2.36 5.07 -16.89
C VAL A 156 1.18 5.86 -16.31
N PHE A 157 0.98 5.82 -14.99
CA PHE A 157 -0.20 6.41 -14.34
C PHE A 157 -0.06 7.90 -14.02
N PHE A 158 1.16 8.45 -14.12
CA PHE A 158 1.47 9.84 -13.77
C PHE A 158 2.22 10.51 -14.93
N PRO A 159 1.53 10.91 -16.02
CA PRO A 159 2.16 11.30 -17.29
C PRO A 159 3.06 12.55 -17.19
N ASN A 160 2.90 13.34 -16.12
CA ASN A 160 3.72 14.53 -15.87
C ASN A 160 4.98 14.23 -15.03
N ALA A 161 5.13 13.02 -14.50
CA ALA A 161 6.27 12.60 -13.69
C ALA A 161 7.33 11.93 -14.57
N LYS A 162 8.57 12.41 -14.50
CA LYS A 162 9.71 11.76 -15.17
C LYS A 162 10.18 10.51 -14.45
N SER A 163 9.97 10.46 -13.15
CA SER A 163 10.26 9.31 -12.30
C SER A 163 9.46 9.39 -11.01
N MET A 164 9.26 8.25 -10.36
CA MET A 164 8.60 8.12 -9.07
C MET A 164 9.25 7.03 -8.23
N TYR A 165 9.16 7.14 -6.91
CA TYR A 165 9.52 6.01 -6.05
C TYR A 165 8.47 4.91 -6.18
N GLY A 166 8.94 3.69 -6.46
CA GLY A 166 8.15 2.47 -6.52
C GLY A 166 8.37 1.60 -5.30
N LEU A 167 7.34 0.84 -4.91
CA LEU A 167 7.40 -0.24 -3.93
C LEU A 167 6.86 -1.50 -4.58
N GLN A 168 7.68 -2.54 -4.60
CA GLN A 168 7.27 -3.90 -4.96
C GLN A 168 7.35 -4.77 -3.72
N MET A 169 6.29 -5.53 -3.47
CA MET A 169 6.27 -6.55 -2.42
C MET A 169 5.74 -7.87 -2.99
N TYR A 170 6.00 -8.96 -2.29
CA TYR A 170 5.46 -10.27 -2.64
C TYR A 170 4.73 -10.83 -1.43
N LYS A 171 3.62 -11.52 -1.66
CA LYS A 171 2.98 -12.32 -0.62
C LYS A 171 3.94 -13.42 -0.17
N SER A 172 3.72 -13.97 1.01
CA SER A 172 4.52 -15.09 1.55
C SER A 172 4.65 -16.30 0.60
N ASN A 173 3.68 -16.49 -0.31
CA ASN A 173 3.71 -17.53 -1.35
C ASN A 173 4.44 -17.12 -2.66
N GLY A 174 5.11 -15.97 -2.68
CA GLY A 174 5.86 -15.46 -3.82
C GLY A 174 5.02 -14.75 -4.89
N ILE A 175 3.70 -14.65 -4.73
CA ILE A 175 2.85 -13.91 -5.68
C ILE A 175 3.08 -12.40 -5.48
N PRO A 176 3.43 -11.63 -6.54
CA PRO A 176 3.59 -10.20 -6.41
C PRO A 176 2.27 -9.53 -6.03
N VAL A 177 2.31 -8.56 -5.11
CA VAL A 177 1.22 -7.59 -5.00
C VAL A 177 1.38 -6.54 -6.10
N PRO A 178 0.31 -5.79 -6.46
CA PRO A 178 0.43 -4.72 -7.45
C PRO A 178 1.57 -3.76 -7.08
N LYS A 179 2.38 -3.40 -8.07
CA LYS A 179 3.40 -2.36 -7.93
C LYS A 179 2.75 -1.05 -7.46
N MET A 180 3.35 -0.41 -6.47
CA MET A 180 2.85 0.83 -5.89
C MET A 180 3.81 1.98 -6.09
N TYR A 181 3.28 3.20 -6.07
CA TYR A 181 4.02 4.45 -6.18
C TYR A 181 3.83 5.28 -4.93
N LEU A 182 4.90 5.96 -4.49
CA LEU A 182 4.86 6.84 -3.33
C LEU A 182 3.93 8.03 -3.59
N GLN A 183 2.91 8.19 -2.77
CA GLN A 183 1.92 9.28 -2.82
C GLN A 183 2.20 10.35 -1.77
N PHE A 184 2.52 9.95 -0.54
CA PHE A 184 2.76 10.88 0.56
C PHE A 184 4.01 10.52 1.38
N ARG A 185 4.74 11.56 1.78
CA ARG A 185 5.85 11.50 2.76
C ARG A 185 5.89 12.86 3.48
N PRO A 186 5.49 12.97 4.76
CA PRO A 186 5.19 11.89 5.72
C PRO A 186 3.96 11.04 5.34
N PRO A 187 3.86 9.80 5.85
CA PRO A 187 2.73 8.91 5.57
C PRO A 187 1.41 9.48 6.11
N GLN A 188 0.33 9.20 5.39
CA GLN A 188 -1.04 9.44 5.79
C GLN A 188 -1.69 8.13 6.24
N MET A 189 -2.10 8.08 7.49
CA MET A 189 -2.85 6.96 8.06
C MET A 189 -3.75 7.47 9.20
N MET A 190 -4.69 6.64 9.60
CA MET A 190 -5.53 6.79 10.77
C MET A 190 -4.66 6.73 12.04
N PRO A 191 -5.20 7.16 13.20
CA PRO A 191 -4.41 7.26 14.43
C PRO A 191 -3.69 5.95 14.77
N THR A 192 -2.41 6.04 15.16
CA THR A 192 -1.50 4.90 15.40
C THR A 192 -1.78 4.16 16.73
N GLN A 193 -3.01 4.16 17.19
CA GLN A 193 -3.48 3.52 18.41
C GLN A 193 -4.73 2.70 18.14
N SER A 194 -4.98 1.68 18.95
CA SER A 194 -6.22 0.92 18.87
C SER A 194 -7.43 1.84 19.05
N LEU A 195 -8.38 1.76 18.13
CA LEU A 195 -9.58 2.60 18.08
C LEU A 195 -10.73 1.98 18.88
N PHE A 196 -10.82 0.65 18.91
CA PHE A 196 -11.87 -0.07 19.62
C PHE A 196 -11.28 -1.06 20.63
N LYS A 197 -11.97 -1.24 21.76
CA LYS A 197 -11.61 -2.28 22.72
C LYS A 197 -12.10 -3.63 22.22
N GLN A 198 -11.21 -4.62 22.13
CA GLN A 198 -11.61 -6.00 21.90
C GLN A 198 -12.31 -6.55 23.16
N VAL A 199 -13.58 -6.94 23.04
CA VAL A 199 -14.29 -7.67 24.10
C VAL A 199 -14.08 -9.17 23.86
N ILE A 200 -13.39 -9.84 24.78
CA ILE A 200 -13.17 -11.30 24.73
C ILE A 200 -14.35 -11.97 25.45
N GLY A 201 -15.06 -12.87 24.76
CA GLY A 201 -16.11 -13.71 25.38
C GLY A 201 -17.57 -13.28 25.15
N SER A 202 -17.86 -12.46 24.14
CA SER A 202 -19.25 -12.26 23.70
C SER A 202 -19.63 -13.41 22.74
N PRO A 203 -20.81 -14.04 22.89
CA PRO A 203 -21.25 -15.18 22.09
C PRO A 203 -21.36 -14.89 20.59
#